data_AF-A0A6J7PBM8-F1
#
_entry.id   AF-A0A6J7PBM8-F1
#
_cell.length_a   1.000
_cell.length_b   1.000
_cell.length_c   1.000
_cell.angle_alpha   90.00
_cell.angle_beta   90.00
_cell.angle_gamma   90.00
#
_symmetry.space_group_name_H-M   'P 1'
#
loop_
_entity.id
_entity.type
_entity.pdbx_description
1 polymer ?
#
loop_
_entity_poly.entity_id
_entity_poly.type
_entity_poly.pdbx_seq_one_letter_code
_entity_poly.pdbx_strand_id
1 'polypeptide(L)'
;MITESKVRVGLRANGAAGVEEFFVEQPLGVVAGFHAGASYLEHLAMQRAIRNGTKSDVTLLDGLSSVAIGQAAHLSIAQRRVVQISEVIS
;
A
#
# COMPACT_ATOMS: atom_id res chain seq x y z
N MET A 1 9.45 -12.99 6.81
CA MET A 1 9.46 -13.45 5.40
C MET A 1 9.90 -12.27 4.55
N ILE A 2 11.07 -12.32 3.92
CA ILE A 2 11.54 -11.25 3.02
C ILE A 2 11.00 -11.58 1.64
N THR A 3 10.31 -10.63 0.99
CA THR A 3 9.89 -10.78 -0.40
C THR A 3 11.12 -10.76 -1.30
N GLU A 4 11.35 -11.84 -2.02
CA GLU A 4 12.36 -11.90 -3.07
C GLU A 4 11.78 -11.36 -4.37
N SER A 5 12.57 -10.62 -5.15
CA SER A 5 12.18 -10.20 -6.51
C SER A 5 12.27 -11.39 -7.48
N LYS A 6 11.48 -12.44 -7.21
CA LYS A 6 11.45 -13.69 -7.95
C LYS A 6 10.03 -14.03 -8.34
N VAL A 7 9.84 -14.43 -9.59
CA VAL A 7 8.63 -15.07 -10.07
C VAL A 7 8.89 -16.57 -10.12
N ARG A 8 7.97 -17.37 -9.60
CA ARG A 8 8.05 -18.83 -9.62
C ARG A 8 6.89 -19.37 -10.47
N VAL A 9 7.20 -20.14 -11.50
CA VAL A 9 6.20 -20.76 -12.39
C VAL A 9 6.37 -22.26 -12.34
N GLY A 10 5.28 -22.99 -12.19
CA GLY A 10 5.31 -24.45 -12.20
C GLY A 10 3.91 -25.05 -12.24
N LEU A 11 3.80 -26.27 -12.75
CA LEU A 11 2.57 -27.05 -12.72
C LEU A 11 2.51 -27.87 -11.44
N ARG A 12 1.33 -27.90 -10.81
CA ARG A 12 1.11 -28.69 -9.58
C ARG A 12 1.51 -30.16 -9.74
N ALA A 13 1.25 -30.75 -10.91
CA ALA A 13 1.56 -32.15 -11.21
C ALA A 13 3.06 -32.50 -11.10
N ASN A 14 3.95 -31.51 -11.28
CA ASN A 14 5.39 -31.70 -11.30
C ASN A 14 6.05 -31.48 -9.92
N GLY A 15 5.24 -31.15 -8.90
CA GLY A 15 5.73 -30.88 -7.55
C GLY A 15 6.73 -29.71 -7.50
N ALA A 16 7.46 -29.61 -6.39
CA ALA A 16 8.40 -28.51 -6.16
C ALA A 16 9.62 -28.54 -7.11
N ALA A 17 10.02 -29.72 -7.58
CA ALA A 17 11.17 -29.87 -8.49
C ALA A 17 10.90 -29.34 -9.91
N GLY A 18 9.63 -29.18 -10.30
CA GLY A 18 9.23 -28.60 -11.58
C GLY A 18 8.95 -27.09 -11.55
N VAL A 19 9.42 -26.39 -10.52
CA VAL A 19 9.27 -24.93 -10.41
C VAL A 19 10.47 -24.25 -11.05
N GLU A 20 10.20 -23.39 -12.03
CA GLU A 20 11.17 -22.48 -12.62
C GLU A 20 11.16 -21.15 -11.85
N GLU A 21 12.34 -20.66 -11.48
CA GLU A 21 12.52 -19.36 -10.84
C GLU A 21 13.07 -18.33 -11.83
N PHE A 22 12.41 -17.19 -11.92
CA PHE A 22 12.82 -16.05 -12.72
C PHE A 22 13.14 -14.89 -11.80
N PHE A 23 14.34 -14.32 -11.91
CA PHE A 23 14.67 -13.10 -11.20
C PHE A 23 14.05 -11.89 -11.92
N VAL A 24 13.44 -10.98 -11.17
CA VAL A 24 12.84 -9.74 -11.69
C VAL A 24 13.70 -8.57 -11.25
N GLU A 25 14.41 -7.98 -12.22
CA GLU A 25 15.15 -6.74 -12.00
C GLU A 25 14.20 -5.61 -11.57
N GLN A 26 14.62 -4.86 -10.57
CA GLN A 26 13.85 -3.71 -10.09
C GLN A 26 14.26 -2.47 -10.90
N PRO A 27 13.30 -1.61 -11.30
CA PRO A 27 13.61 -0.32 -11.91
C PRO A 27 14.54 0.53 -11.03
N LEU A 28 15.33 1.37 -11.68
CA LEU A 28 16.20 2.32 -10.99
C LEU A 28 15.37 3.22 -10.05
N GLY A 29 15.83 3.36 -8.80
CA GLY A 29 15.16 4.19 -7.77
C GLY A 29 14.19 3.43 -6.87
N VAL A 30 13.93 2.15 -7.14
CA VAL A 30 13.18 1.28 -6.21
C VAL A 30 14.07 0.89 -5.04
N VAL A 31 13.60 1.12 -3.82
CA VAL A 31 14.30 0.70 -2.60
C VAL A 31 14.03 -0.79 -2.37
N ALA A 32 15.08 -1.59 -2.30
CA ALA A 32 14.96 -3.01 -2.00
C ALA A 32 14.37 -3.21 -0.58
N GLY A 33 13.34 -4.05 -0.46
CA GLY A 33 12.64 -4.31 0.79
C GLY A 33 11.21 -4.78 0.57
N PHE A 34 10.50 -5.03 1.66
CA PHE A 34 9.07 -5.36 1.60
C PHE A 34 8.30 -4.17 1.00
N HIS A 35 7.34 -4.44 0.11
CA HIS A 35 6.60 -3.42 -0.64
C HIS A 35 7.50 -2.39 -1.35
N ALA A 36 8.61 -2.83 -1.97
CA ALA A 36 9.52 -1.94 -2.71
C ALA A 36 10.05 -0.77 -1.84
N GLY A 37 10.16 -0.98 -0.53
CA GLY A 37 10.64 0.00 0.43
C GLY A 37 9.73 1.21 0.62
N ALA A 38 8.44 1.12 0.24
CA ALA A 38 7.49 2.22 0.33
C ALA A 38 7.46 2.87 1.72
N SER A 39 7.29 2.07 2.79
CA SER A 39 7.24 2.60 4.16
C SER A 39 8.53 3.28 4.60
N TYR A 40 9.69 2.84 4.09
CA TYR A 40 10.96 3.51 4.35
C TYR A 40 10.99 4.90 3.71
N LEU A 41 10.58 5.00 2.44
CA LEU A 41 10.50 6.28 1.73
C LEU A 41 9.47 7.22 2.37
N GLU A 42 8.31 6.70 2.77
CA GLU A 42 7.25 7.46 3.48
C GLU A 42 7.78 8.03 4.81
N HIS A 43 8.53 7.24 5.58
CA HIS A 43 9.14 7.73 6.82
C HIS A 43 10.23 8.78 6.58
N LEU A 44 11.05 8.64 5.53
CA LEU A 44 12.01 9.67 5.15
C LEU A 44 11.32 10.99 4.75
N ALA A 45 10.21 10.91 3.99
CA ALA A 45 9.44 12.08 3.59
C ALA A 45 8.83 12.80 4.81
N MET A 46 8.20 12.05 5.73
CA MET A 46 7.69 12.57 6.99
C MET A 46 8.79 13.23 7.84
N GLN A 47 9.92 12.54 8.02
CA GLN A 47 11.05 13.06 8.78
C GLN A 47 11.58 14.38 8.19
N ARG A 48 11.68 14.44 6.85
CA ARG A 48 12.11 15.65 6.12
C ARG A 48 11.14 16.81 6.35
N ALA A 49 9.83 16.56 6.27
CA ALA A 49 8.82 17.59 6.50
C ALA A 49 8.90 18.16 7.92
N ILE A 50 9.06 17.30 8.93
CA ILE A 50 9.23 17.71 10.32
C ILE A 50 10.49 18.56 10.50
N ARG A 51 11.64 18.09 10.00
CA ARG A 51 12.93 18.77 10.19
C ARG A 51 13.02 20.12 9.49
N ASN A 52 12.35 20.25 8.34
CA ASN A 52 12.41 21.46 7.52
C ASN A 52 11.20 22.40 7.75
N GLY A 53 10.24 22.00 8.59
CA GLY A 53 9.00 22.77 8.80
C GLY A 53 8.15 22.91 7.54
N THR A 54 8.22 21.96 6.60
CA THR A 54 7.44 21.99 5.36
C THR A 54 6.12 21.25 5.51
N LYS A 55 5.21 21.42 4.53
CA LYS A 55 3.99 20.61 4.47
C LYS A 55 4.32 19.12 4.31
N SER A 56 3.45 18.27 4.86
CA SER A 56 3.51 16.82 4.62
C SER A 56 2.92 16.48 3.26
N ASP A 57 3.45 15.43 2.62
CA ASP A 57 2.94 14.93 1.34
C ASP A 57 1.55 14.30 1.49
N VAL A 58 1.29 13.64 2.63
CA VAL A 58 -0.03 13.18 3.06
C VAL A 58 -0.48 14.06 4.22
N THR A 59 -1.60 14.74 4.06
CA THR A 59 -2.11 15.71 5.03
C THR A 59 -3.10 15.07 6.01
N LEU A 60 -3.50 15.85 7.03
CA LEU A 60 -4.58 15.46 7.94
C LEU A 60 -5.88 15.16 7.19
N LEU A 61 -6.20 15.94 6.15
CA LEU A 61 -7.43 15.78 5.38
C LEU A 61 -7.42 14.50 4.54
N ASP A 62 -6.25 14.12 4.00
CA ASP A 62 -6.08 12.87 3.26
C ASP A 62 -6.30 11.67 4.19
N GLY A 63 -5.73 11.72 5.40
CA GLY A 63 -5.95 10.72 6.44
C GLY A 63 -7.42 10.62 6.87
N LEU A 64 -8.08 11.75 7.09
CA LEU A 64 -9.51 11.81 7.42
C LEU A 64 -10.37 11.20 6.31
N SER A 65 -10.05 11.49 5.06
CA SER A 65 -10.78 10.95 3.90
C SER A 65 -10.68 9.43 3.83
N SER A 66 -9.52 8.85 4.14
CA SER A 66 -9.33 7.39 4.20
C SER A 66 -10.25 6.74 5.25
N VAL A 67 -10.31 7.31 6.45
CA VAL A 67 -11.20 6.83 7.52
C VAL A 67 -12.67 6.97 7.13
N ALA A 68 -13.04 8.11 6.55
CA ALA A 68 -14.40 8.39 6.12
C ALA A 68 -14.90 7.39 5.07
N ILE A 69 -14.05 7.02 4.11
CA ILE A 69 -14.38 5.99 3.11
C ILE A 69 -14.71 4.66 3.81
N GLY A 70 -13.89 4.23 4.77
CA GLY A 70 -14.14 3.01 5.53
C GLY A 70 -15.48 3.05 6.29
N GLN A 71 -15.76 4.18 6.95
CA GLN A 71 -17.01 4.39 7.68
C GLN A 71 -18.23 4.39 6.75
N ALA A 72 -18.18 5.10 5.62
CA ALA A 72 -19.25 5.14 4.65
C ALA A 72 -19.51 3.76 4.04
N ALA A 73 -18.46 2.98 3.75
CA ALA A 73 -18.59 1.61 3.27
C ALA A 73 -19.29 0.70 4.28
N HIS A 74 -18.92 0.77 5.57
CA HIS A 74 -19.62 0.03 6.62
C HIS A 74 -21.10 0.41 6.73
N LEU A 75 -21.43 1.70 6.70
CA LEU A 75 -22.82 2.16 6.71
C LEU A 75 -23.60 1.70 5.49
N SER A 76 -22.97 1.75 4.31
CA SER A 76 -23.57 1.27 3.05
C SER A 76 -23.95 -0.21 3.12
N ILE A 77 -23.07 -1.06 3.65
CA ILE A 77 -23.35 -2.48 3.86
C ILE A 77 -24.53 -2.67 4.83
N ALA A 78 -24.49 -1.99 5.97
CA ALA A 78 -25.51 -2.12 7.00
C ALA A 78 -26.90 -1.65 6.53
N GLN A 79 -26.95 -0.59 5.73
CA GLN A 79 -28.19 0.06 5.31
C GLN A 79 -28.66 -0.35 3.91
N ARG A 80 -27.85 -1.12 3.18
CA ARG A 80 -28.12 -1.55 1.80
C ARG A 80 -28.45 -0.39 0.86
N ARG A 81 -27.74 0.73 1.01
CA ARG A 81 -27.87 1.92 0.15
C ARG A 81 -26.54 2.61 -0.05
N VAL A 82 -26.46 3.45 -1.08
CA VAL A 82 -25.33 4.38 -1.24
C VAL A 82 -25.31 5.37 -0.06
N VAL A 83 -24.11 5.60 0.48
CA VAL A 83 -23.82 6.57 1.55
C VAL A 83 -22.81 7.56 1.01
N GLN A 84 -23.15 8.84 1.00
CA GLN A 84 -22.27 9.92 0.56
C GLN A 84 -21.21 10.19 1.63
N ILE A 85 -19.98 10.54 1.20
CA ILE A 85 -18.90 10.90 2.13
C ILE A 85 -19.29 12.09 3.03
N SER A 86 -20.10 13.02 2.55
CA SER A 86 -20.62 14.14 3.35
C SER A 86 -21.56 13.72 4.47
N GLU A 87 -22.06 12.47 4.50
CA GLU A 87 -22.84 11.94 5.63
C GLU A 87 -21.96 11.54 6.81
N VAL A 88 -20.64 11.40 6.61
CA VAL A 88 -19.68 10.89 7.62
C VAL A 88 -18.55 11.86 7.95
N ILE A 89 -18.36 12.92 7.15
CA ILE A 89 -17.42 14.01 7.44
C ILE A 89 -18.25 15.27 7.66
N SER A 90 -18.17 15.82 8.87
CA SER A 90 -18.84 17.07 9.29
C SER A 90 -17.86 18.24 9.31
#